data_AF-A0A6L8E7J4-F1
#
_entry.id   AF-A0A6L8E7J4-F1
#
_cell.length_a   1.000
_cell.length_b   1.000
_cell.length_c   1.000
_cell.angle_alpha   90.00
_cell.angle_beta   90.00
_cell.angle_gamma   90.00
#
_symmetry.space_group_name_H-M   'P 1'
#
loop_
_entity.id
_entity.type
_entity.pdbx_description
1 polymer ?
#
loop_
_entity_poly.entity_id
_entity_poly.type
_entity_poly.pdbx_seq_one_letter_code
_entity_poly.pdbx_strand_id
1 'polypeptide(L)'
;MLVVKASCRLALRSFIDSYHLDHVIDRLAPPSSLPPAGGGDPHGPMWLTHGIRAYVRHASEAASGVRTMNDIRSEKWERVRGLRDALATFGTRDDFQSVGFERAAGLSYLAVEWLAGRAGEPALLDYYRRLPSSSDWRAAFAGAFGLGVDDFQHAFEEYRADAGPPTLHRIRGWIWDRDGNASPGTVVVATRDGLRWEDVAVTGRDGSYELDLRDGRYRVLVDLGTTRCAVPSDDPRYDGRGIAVNGFPQIVWIRLPDGSSCS
;
A
#
# COMPACT_ATOMS: atom_id res chain seq x y z
N MET A 1 32.73 12.08 -6.63
CA MET A 1 32.19 12.84 -7.78
C MET A 1 31.51 11.90 -8.81
N LEU A 2 30.58 11.05 -8.38
CA LEU A 2 29.85 10.09 -9.23
C LEU A 2 28.32 10.16 -9.06
N VAL A 3 27.84 10.75 -7.96
CA VAL A 3 26.41 10.88 -7.61
C VAL A 3 25.67 11.88 -8.54
N VAL A 4 26.33 12.92 -9.04
CA VAL A 4 25.69 13.97 -9.85
C VAL A 4 25.28 13.48 -11.26
N LYS A 5 26.01 12.51 -11.85
CA LYS A 5 25.68 11.99 -13.19
C LYS A 5 24.46 11.07 -13.20
N ALA A 6 24.22 10.34 -12.10
CA ALA A 6 23.07 9.44 -12.00
C ALA A 6 21.74 10.22 -11.86
N SER A 7 21.72 11.26 -11.03
CA SER A 7 20.52 12.09 -10.83
C SER A 7 20.08 12.84 -12.09
N CYS A 8 21.02 13.28 -12.93
CA CYS A 8 20.71 13.99 -14.17
C CYS A 8 20.05 13.07 -15.23
N ARG A 9 20.46 11.80 -15.31
CA ARG A 9 19.86 10.82 -16.24
C ARG A 9 18.45 10.41 -15.84
N LEU A 10 18.18 10.26 -14.54
CA LEU A 10 16.85 9.93 -14.03
C LEU A 10 15.85 11.08 -14.25
N ALA A 11 16.25 12.32 -14.02
CA ALA A 11 15.40 13.49 -14.24
C ALA A 11 15.02 13.68 -15.72
N LEU A 12 15.99 13.50 -16.64
CA LEU A 12 15.74 13.64 -18.07
C LEU A 12 14.79 12.55 -18.61
N ARG A 13 14.90 11.32 -18.10
CA ARG A 13 14.03 10.21 -18.51
C ARG A 13 12.59 10.39 -18.03
N SER A 14 12.42 10.79 -16.76
CA SER A 14 11.09 11.11 -16.20
C SER A 14 10.40 12.24 -16.96
N PHE A 15 11.17 13.25 -17.41
CA PHE A 15 10.67 14.35 -18.22
C PHE A 15 10.19 13.89 -19.61
N ILE A 16 10.99 13.05 -20.29
CA ILE A 16 10.64 12.49 -21.61
C ILE A 16 9.37 11.64 -21.52
N ASP A 17 9.23 10.82 -20.49
CA ASP A 17 8.05 9.96 -20.30
C ASP A 17 6.77 10.78 -20.06
N SER A 18 6.86 11.88 -19.30
CA SER A 18 5.70 12.77 -19.09
C SER A 18 5.26 13.46 -20.39
N TYR A 19 6.20 13.98 -21.17
CA TYR A 19 5.90 14.62 -22.45
C TYR A 19 5.30 13.65 -23.47
N HIS A 20 5.84 12.42 -23.53
CA HIS A 20 5.28 11.40 -24.40
C HIS A 20 3.86 11.04 -24.02
N LEU A 21 3.56 10.92 -22.72
CA LEU A 21 2.22 10.58 -22.28
C LEU A 21 1.21 11.69 -22.61
N ASP A 22 1.57 12.95 -22.36
CA ASP A 22 0.71 14.08 -22.72
C ASP A 22 0.47 14.12 -24.23
N HIS A 23 1.51 13.87 -25.03
CA HIS A 23 1.35 13.81 -26.48
C HIS A 23 0.48 12.63 -26.95
N VAL A 24 0.56 11.48 -26.27
CA VAL A 24 -0.33 10.33 -26.54
C VAL A 24 -1.77 10.67 -26.17
N ILE A 25 -2.00 11.29 -25.01
CA ILE A 25 -3.33 11.72 -24.57
C ILE A 25 -3.92 12.73 -25.56
N ASP A 26 -3.16 13.77 -25.93
CA ASP A 26 -3.59 14.78 -26.90
C ASP A 26 -3.91 14.18 -28.27
N ARG A 27 -3.21 13.11 -28.67
CA ARG A 27 -3.49 12.41 -29.92
C ARG A 27 -4.75 11.55 -29.83
N LEU A 28 -5.01 10.93 -28.69
CA LEU A 28 -6.19 10.08 -28.49
C LEU A 28 -7.46 10.88 -28.24
N ALA A 29 -7.33 12.03 -27.58
CA ALA A 29 -8.43 12.87 -27.12
C ALA A 29 -8.08 14.36 -27.28
N PRO A 30 -7.88 14.87 -28.52
CA PRO A 30 -7.44 16.24 -28.73
C PRO A 30 -8.44 17.23 -28.12
N PRO A 31 -7.98 18.34 -27.49
CA PRO A 31 -8.86 19.28 -26.79
C PRO A 31 -10.05 19.79 -27.62
N SER A 32 -9.86 19.96 -28.93
CA SER A 32 -10.90 20.40 -29.87
C SER A 32 -12.00 19.37 -30.14
N SER A 33 -11.77 18.11 -29.78
CA SER A 33 -12.69 16.99 -29.97
C SER A 33 -13.45 16.61 -28.70
N LEU A 34 -13.10 17.22 -27.56
CA LEU A 34 -13.69 16.87 -26.28
C LEU A 34 -15.04 17.56 -26.08
N PRO A 35 -15.98 16.93 -25.35
CA PRO A 35 -17.21 17.59 -24.96
C PRO A 35 -16.91 18.83 -24.11
N PRO A 36 -17.73 19.90 -24.20
CA PRO A 36 -17.54 21.10 -23.40
C PRO A 36 -17.59 20.74 -21.91
N ALA A 37 -16.50 20.99 -21.21
CA ALA A 37 -16.47 20.89 -19.77
C ALA A 37 -17.23 22.09 -19.21
N GLY A 38 -18.31 21.88 -18.46
CA GLY A 38 -19.05 22.94 -17.77
C GLY A 38 -18.25 23.59 -16.64
N GLY A 39 -17.07 24.16 -16.94
CA GLY A 39 -16.14 24.80 -16.00
C GLY A 39 -14.98 23.93 -15.49
N GLY A 40 -14.76 22.72 -16.03
CA GLY A 40 -13.73 21.78 -15.58
C GLY A 40 -12.71 21.37 -16.66
N ASP A 41 -11.85 20.40 -16.36
CA ASP A 41 -11.01 19.74 -17.36
C ASP A 41 -11.90 18.83 -18.24
N PRO A 42 -11.89 18.99 -19.57
CA PRO A 42 -12.69 18.17 -20.48
C PRO A 42 -12.31 16.68 -20.48
N HIS A 43 -11.15 16.32 -19.94
CA HIS A 43 -10.73 14.93 -19.76
C HIS A 43 -11.24 14.30 -18.45
N GLY A 44 -12.07 15.00 -17.67
CA GLY A 44 -12.63 14.51 -16.41
C GLY A 44 -11.98 15.13 -15.17
N PRO A 45 -12.29 14.61 -13.97
CA PRO A 45 -11.83 15.20 -12.72
C PRO A 45 -10.32 15.04 -12.56
N MET A 46 -9.70 15.98 -11.84
CA MET A 46 -8.24 16.04 -11.70
C MET A 46 -7.63 14.76 -11.10
N TRP A 47 -8.32 14.09 -10.17
CA TRP A 47 -7.84 12.81 -9.63
C TRP A 47 -7.69 11.74 -10.71
N LEU A 48 -8.57 11.71 -11.71
CA LEU A 48 -8.52 10.70 -12.77
C LEU A 48 -7.38 11.01 -13.74
N THR A 49 -7.30 12.26 -14.22
CA THR A 49 -6.27 12.67 -15.18
C THR A 49 -4.87 12.58 -14.57
N HIS A 50 -4.66 13.06 -13.34
CA HIS A 50 -3.39 12.92 -12.65
C HIS A 50 -3.10 11.48 -12.24
N GLY A 51 -4.11 10.71 -11.82
CA GLY A 51 -3.96 9.32 -11.44
C GLY A 51 -3.46 8.46 -12.61
N ILE A 52 -4.06 8.60 -13.80
CA ILE A 52 -3.63 7.88 -15.01
C ILE A 52 -2.20 8.27 -15.40
N ARG A 53 -1.89 9.57 -15.39
CA ARG A 53 -0.52 10.04 -15.67
C ARG A 53 0.50 9.46 -14.71
N ALA A 54 0.18 9.45 -13.41
CA ALA A 54 1.03 8.88 -12.39
C ALA A 54 1.19 7.36 -12.56
N TYR A 55 0.09 6.64 -12.85
CA TYR A 55 0.11 5.20 -13.06
C TYR A 55 1.02 4.81 -14.23
N VAL A 56 0.80 5.40 -15.41
CA VAL A 56 1.56 5.07 -16.63
C VAL A 56 3.06 5.37 -16.44
N ARG A 57 3.40 6.50 -15.83
CA ARG A 57 4.81 6.83 -15.50
C ARG A 57 5.42 5.76 -14.60
N HIS A 58 4.73 5.37 -13.54
CA HIS A 58 5.23 4.38 -12.59
C HIS A 58 5.27 2.95 -13.17
N ALA A 59 4.37 2.60 -14.08
CA ALA A 59 4.43 1.37 -14.86
C ALA A 59 5.66 1.34 -15.79
N SER A 60 6.02 2.47 -16.43
CA SER A 60 7.27 2.62 -17.20
C SER A 60 8.53 2.44 -16.32
N GLU A 61 8.54 3.07 -15.14
CA GLU A 61 9.61 2.89 -14.15
C GLU A 61 9.75 1.42 -13.73
N ALA A 62 8.62 0.73 -13.52
CA ALA A 62 8.61 -0.68 -13.17
C ALA A 62 9.09 -1.59 -14.30
N ALA A 63 8.61 -1.37 -15.53
CA ALA A 63 9.02 -2.12 -16.71
C ALA A 63 10.52 -1.94 -17.03
N SER A 64 11.09 -0.79 -16.68
CA SER A 64 12.53 -0.51 -16.83
C SER A 64 13.40 -0.96 -15.67
N GLY A 65 12.82 -1.58 -14.63
CA GLY A 65 13.53 -2.11 -13.47
C GLY A 65 14.05 -1.04 -12.51
N VAL A 66 13.59 0.20 -12.62
CA VAL A 66 14.03 1.30 -11.74
C VAL A 66 13.48 1.11 -10.32
N ARG A 67 12.23 0.66 -10.22
CA ARG A 67 11.51 0.34 -8.96
C ARG A 67 10.53 -0.78 -9.21
N THR A 68 10.03 -1.45 -8.18
CA THR A 68 8.88 -2.35 -8.34
C THR A 68 7.56 -1.60 -8.17
N MET A 69 6.46 -2.11 -8.74
CA MET A 69 5.11 -1.56 -8.48
C MET A 69 4.77 -1.59 -6.99
N ASN A 70 5.24 -2.60 -6.25
CA ASN A 70 5.00 -2.71 -4.82
C ASN A 70 5.69 -1.60 -4.00
N ASP A 71 6.91 -1.21 -4.39
CA ASP A 71 7.63 -0.10 -3.73
C ASP A 71 6.91 1.22 -3.95
N ILE A 72 6.38 1.43 -5.15
CA ILE A 72 5.64 2.65 -5.52
C ILE A 72 4.32 2.69 -4.76
N ARG A 73 3.56 1.58 -4.76
CA ARG A 73 2.32 1.44 -4.00
C ARG A 73 2.54 1.73 -2.51
N SER A 74 3.57 1.11 -1.92
CA SER A 74 3.90 1.31 -0.50
C SER A 74 4.18 2.78 -0.20
N GLU A 75 5.01 3.44 -1.02
CA GLU A 75 5.28 4.87 -0.87
C GLU A 75 4.01 5.73 -0.99
N LYS A 76 3.11 5.42 -1.93
CA LYS A 76 1.86 6.19 -2.07
C LYS A 76 0.95 6.00 -0.86
N TRP A 77 0.84 4.79 -0.33
CA TRP A 77 0.12 4.53 0.92
C TRP A 77 0.68 5.33 2.10
N GLU A 78 2.01 5.39 2.24
CA GLU A 78 2.66 6.22 3.27
C GLU A 78 2.27 7.70 3.13
N ARG A 79 2.27 8.23 1.90
CA ARG A 79 1.95 9.65 1.64
C ARG A 79 0.50 10.00 1.96
N VAL A 80 -0.44 9.09 1.67
CA VAL A 80 -1.87 9.30 1.95
C VAL A 80 -2.28 8.90 3.36
N ARG A 81 -1.34 8.41 4.18
CA ARG A 81 -1.62 8.04 5.56
C ARG A 81 -2.25 9.22 6.31
N GLY A 82 -3.43 8.98 6.88
CA GLY A 82 -4.19 9.97 7.64
C GLY A 82 -5.01 10.97 6.80
N LEU A 83 -4.98 10.87 5.47
CA LEU A 83 -5.89 11.65 4.61
C LEU A 83 -7.31 11.09 4.75
N ARG A 84 -8.25 11.93 5.18
CA ARG A 84 -9.66 11.53 5.41
C ARG A 84 -10.57 11.89 4.25
N ASP A 85 -10.19 12.88 3.45
CA ASP A 85 -10.93 13.34 2.29
C ASP A 85 -11.19 12.18 1.31
N ALA A 86 -12.41 12.12 0.77
CA ALA A 86 -12.81 11.13 -0.21
C ALA A 86 -12.26 11.48 -1.60
N LEU A 87 -12.03 10.50 -2.46
CA LEU A 87 -11.51 10.70 -3.81
C LEU A 87 -12.32 11.73 -4.61
N ALA A 88 -13.64 11.74 -4.43
CA ALA A 88 -14.58 12.64 -5.11
C ALA A 88 -14.31 14.14 -4.84
N THR A 89 -13.63 14.49 -3.75
CA THR A 89 -13.29 15.89 -3.44
C THR A 89 -12.18 16.43 -4.34
N PHE A 90 -11.41 15.58 -5.00
CA PHE A 90 -10.24 15.97 -5.81
C PHE A 90 -10.60 16.19 -7.28
N GLY A 91 -11.63 16.99 -7.53
CA GLY A 91 -12.13 17.29 -8.87
C GLY A 91 -11.29 18.31 -9.63
N THR A 92 -10.64 19.23 -8.92
CA THR A 92 -9.97 20.42 -9.47
C THR A 92 -8.57 20.63 -8.90
N ARG A 93 -7.84 21.60 -9.48
CA ARG A 93 -6.50 22.00 -9.03
C ARG A 93 -6.48 22.60 -7.63
N ASP A 94 -7.50 23.37 -7.29
CA ASP A 94 -7.58 24.02 -5.99
C ASP A 94 -7.81 22.97 -4.90
N ASP A 95 -8.58 21.91 -5.21
CA ASP A 95 -8.79 20.78 -4.30
C ASP A 95 -7.46 20.08 -3.97
N PHE A 96 -6.61 19.83 -4.98
CA PHE A 96 -5.27 19.27 -4.77
C PHE A 96 -4.38 20.15 -3.90
N GLN A 97 -4.45 21.47 -4.09
CA GLN A 97 -3.64 22.41 -3.32
C GLN A 97 -4.08 22.47 -1.86
N SER A 98 -5.39 22.38 -1.59
CA SER A 98 -5.95 22.50 -0.24
C SER A 98 -5.45 21.45 0.74
N VAL A 99 -5.22 20.21 0.29
CA VAL A 99 -4.74 19.08 1.13
C VAL A 99 -3.24 18.79 0.97
N GLY A 100 -2.58 19.53 0.08
CA GLY A 100 -1.21 19.27 -0.37
C GLY A 100 -1.16 18.37 -1.61
N PHE A 101 -0.57 18.90 -2.68
CA PHE A 101 -0.57 18.27 -4.01
C PHE A 101 -0.06 16.83 -4.01
N GLU A 102 1.03 16.54 -3.28
CA GLU A 102 1.61 15.19 -3.21
C GLU A 102 0.70 14.15 -2.56
N ARG A 103 -0.15 14.57 -1.60
CA ARG A 103 -1.12 13.68 -0.95
C ARG A 103 -2.28 13.37 -1.88
N ALA A 104 -2.86 14.40 -2.49
CA ALA A 104 -3.94 14.23 -3.48
C ALA A 104 -3.46 13.39 -4.69
N ALA A 105 -2.24 13.64 -5.19
CA ALA A 105 -1.63 12.86 -6.26
C ALA A 105 -1.35 11.40 -5.84
N GLY A 106 -0.97 11.17 -4.58
CA GLY A 106 -0.80 9.82 -4.03
C GLY A 106 -2.11 9.04 -4.02
N LEU A 107 -3.21 9.66 -3.59
CA LEU A 107 -4.54 9.03 -3.55
C LEU A 107 -5.05 8.74 -4.96
N SER A 108 -4.86 9.71 -5.86
CA SER A 108 -5.21 9.61 -7.28
C SER A 108 -4.50 8.42 -7.96
N TYR A 109 -3.21 8.22 -7.66
CA TYR A 109 -2.47 7.05 -8.15
C TYR A 109 -3.08 5.74 -7.64
N LEU A 110 -3.36 5.63 -6.33
CA LEU A 110 -3.90 4.40 -5.73
C LEU A 110 -5.28 4.06 -6.31
N ALA A 111 -6.11 5.08 -6.56
CA ALA A 111 -7.40 4.92 -7.22
C ALA A 111 -7.25 4.33 -8.62
N VAL A 112 -6.34 4.89 -9.42
CA VAL A 112 -6.14 4.43 -10.80
C VAL A 112 -5.40 3.09 -10.86
N GLU A 113 -4.48 2.81 -9.95
CA GLU A 113 -3.89 1.48 -9.81
C GLU A 113 -4.96 0.42 -9.53
N TRP A 114 -5.88 0.71 -8.60
CA TRP A 114 -7.00 -0.19 -8.30
C TRP A 114 -7.94 -0.36 -9.50
N LEU A 115 -8.24 0.75 -10.20
CA LEU A 115 -9.04 0.74 -11.43
C LEU A 115 -8.39 -0.12 -12.53
N ALA A 116 -7.07 0.02 -12.74
CA ALA A 116 -6.30 -0.76 -13.70
C ALA A 116 -6.26 -2.24 -13.33
N GLY A 117 -6.14 -2.58 -12.04
CA GLY A 117 -6.22 -3.96 -11.56
C GLY A 117 -7.59 -4.60 -11.80
N ARG A 118 -8.67 -3.81 -11.77
CA ARG A 118 -10.05 -4.27 -11.99
C ARG A 118 -10.41 -4.40 -13.47
N ALA A 119 -10.14 -3.37 -14.26
CA ALA A 119 -10.57 -3.28 -15.67
C ALA A 119 -9.48 -3.67 -16.68
N GLY A 120 -8.25 -3.86 -16.22
CA GLY A 120 -7.06 -4.05 -17.04
C GLY A 120 -6.43 -2.73 -17.48
N GLU A 121 -5.11 -2.70 -17.61
CA GLU A 121 -4.37 -1.51 -18.05
C GLU A 121 -4.83 -0.94 -19.42
N PRO A 122 -5.23 -1.74 -20.43
CA PRO A 122 -5.72 -1.20 -21.69
C PRO A 122 -6.93 -0.27 -21.55
N ALA A 123 -7.76 -0.46 -20.51
CA ALA A 123 -8.94 0.37 -20.26
C ALA A 123 -8.58 1.84 -19.99
N LEU A 124 -7.39 2.11 -19.43
CA LEU A 124 -6.93 3.49 -19.18
C LEU A 124 -6.76 4.28 -20.48
N LEU A 125 -6.29 3.63 -21.55
CA LEU A 125 -6.19 4.26 -22.88
C LEU A 125 -7.53 4.22 -23.62
N ASP A 126 -8.35 3.20 -23.38
CA ASP A 126 -9.69 3.12 -23.95
C ASP A 126 -10.59 4.28 -23.49
N TYR A 127 -10.44 4.71 -22.23
CA TYR A 127 -11.06 5.93 -21.72
C TYR A 127 -10.81 7.14 -22.61
N TYR A 128 -9.54 7.43 -22.92
CA TYR A 128 -9.19 8.56 -23.79
C TYR A 128 -9.69 8.37 -25.23
N ARG A 129 -9.68 7.14 -25.76
CA ARG A 129 -10.23 6.87 -27.11
C ARG A 129 -11.73 7.11 -27.19
N ARG A 130 -12.47 6.90 -26.10
CA ARG A 130 -13.93 7.06 -26.04
C ARG A 130 -14.36 8.51 -25.84
N LEU A 131 -13.53 9.33 -25.16
CA LEU A 131 -13.84 10.71 -24.81
C LEU A 131 -14.42 11.53 -25.99
N PRO A 132 -13.81 11.55 -27.20
CA PRO A 132 -14.32 12.36 -28.32
C PRO A 132 -15.70 11.95 -28.83
N SER A 133 -16.09 10.70 -28.60
CA SER A 133 -17.36 10.12 -29.08
C SER A 133 -18.43 10.02 -27.99
N SER A 134 -18.10 10.39 -26.75
CA SER A 134 -18.99 10.27 -25.59
C SER A 134 -19.71 11.60 -25.33
N SER A 135 -20.90 11.52 -24.72
CA SER A 135 -21.67 12.72 -24.35
C SER A 135 -20.96 13.57 -23.29
N ASP A 136 -20.28 12.92 -22.36
CA ASP A 136 -19.42 13.51 -21.36
C ASP A 136 -18.34 12.50 -20.93
N TRP A 137 -17.45 12.94 -20.04
CA TRP A 137 -16.38 12.09 -19.51
C TRP A 137 -16.90 10.93 -18.65
N ARG A 138 -18.07 11.05 -18.01
CA ARG A 138 -18.66 9.97 -17.19
C ARG A 138 -19.12 8.81 -18.07
N ALA A 139 -19.70 9.12 -19.23
CA ALA A 139 -20.06 8.13 -20.24
C ALA A 139 -18.81 7.43 -20.80
N ALA A 140 -17.73 8.18 -21.08
CA ALA A 140 -16.45 7.58 -21.49
C ALA A 140 -15.86 6.68 -20.40
N PHE A 141 -15.93 7.11 -19.13
CA PHE A 141 -15.48 6.34 -17.97
C PHE A 141 -16.25 5.02 -17.87
N ALA A 142 -17.59 5.08 -17.86
CA ALA A 142 -18.43 3.90 -17.80
C ALA A 142 -18.18 2.94 -18.97
N GLY A 143 -18.01 3.47 -20.18
CA GLY A 143 -17.72 2.68 -21.38
C GLY A 143 -16.36 1.99 -21.35
N ALA A 144 -15.34 2.62 -20.76
CA ALA A 144 -13.98 2.07 -20.69
C ALA A 144 -13.79 1.07 -19.55
N PHE A 145 -14.37 1.35 -18.38
CA PHE A 145 -14.12 0.59 -17.16
C PHE A 145 -15.24 -0.39 -16.79
N GLY A 146 -16.40 -0.29 -17.44
CA GLY A 146 -17.55 -1.15 -17.17
C GLY A 146 -18.25 -0.88 -15.82
N LEU A 147 -18.03 0.29 -15.22
CA LEU A 147 -18.78 0.76 -14.05
C LEU A 147 -18.93 2.29 -14.04
N GLY A 148 -19.98 2.80 -13.40
CA GLY A 148 -20.17 4.23 -13.19
C GLY A 148 -19.09 4.83 -12.29
N VAL A 149 -18.80 6.13 -12.44
CA VAL A 149 -17.78 6.80 -11.61
C VAL A 149 -18.18 6.86 -10.13
N ASP A 150 -19.47 7.03 -9.84
CA ASP A 150 -19.95 7.10 -8.45
C ASP A 150 -19.83 5.72 -7.77
N ASP A 151 -20.18 4.64 -8.49
CA ASP A 151 -19.97 3.25 -8.04
C ASP A 151 -18.48 2.96 -7.81
N PHE A 152 -17.63 3.44 -8.72
CA PHE A 152 -16.18 3.30 -8.59
C PHE A 152 -15.66 4.02 -7.36
N GLN A 153 -16.05 5.28 -7.16
CA GLN A 153 -15.61 6.08 -6.03
C GLN A 153 -16.03 5.42 -4.72
N HIS A 154 -17.29 4.98 -4.63
CA HIS A 154 -17.77 4.26 -3.45
C HIS A 154 -16.95 3.00 -3.16
N ALA A 155 -16.77 2.12 -4.15
CA ALA A 155 -16.03 0.88 -3.99
C ALA A 155 -14.52 1.11 -3.73
N PHE A 156 -13.95 2.19 -4.26
CA PHE A 156 -12.57 2.58 -3.95
C PHE A 156 -12.43 3.07 -2.51
N GLU A 157 -13.42 3.79 -1.97
CA GLU A 157 -13.41 4.22 -0.58
C GLU A 157 -13.51 3.04 0.40
N GLU A 158 -14.32 2.03 0.07
CA GLU A 158 -14.35 0.75 0.79
C GLU A 158 -12.99 0.04 0.72
N TYR A 159 -12.44 -0.10 -0.49
CA TYR A 159 -11.09 -0.64 -0.67
C TYR A 159 -10.05 0.16 0.12
N ARG A 160 -10.14 1.48 0.18
CA ARG A 160 -9.21 2.33 0.92
C ARG A 160 -9.31 2.14 2.42
N ALA A 161 -10.52 1.96 2.94
CA ALA A 161 -10.76 1.63 4.34
C ALA A 161 -10.11 0.28 4.71
N ASP A 162 -10.16 -0.69 3.79
CA ASP A 162 -9.61 -2.03 3.99
C ASP A 162 -8.10 -2.14 3.70
N ALA A 163 -7.60 -1.41 2.70
CA ALA A 163 -6.26 -1.55 2.11
C ALA A 163 -5.29 -0.42 2.48
N GLY A 164 -5.76 0.62 3.19
CA GLY A 164 -4.91 1.66 3.76
C GLY A 164 -3.71 1.07 4.50
N PRO A 165 -2.58 1.81 4.65
CA PRO A 165 -1.45 1.31 5.43
C PRO A 165 -2.03 0.89 6.77
N PRO A 166 -2.00 -0.42 7.06
CA PRO A 166 -2.81 -0.96 8.13
C PRO A 166 -2.43 -0.23 9.40
N THR A 167 -3.44 0.09 10.21
CA THR A 167 -3.15 0.56 11.55
C THR A 167 -2.29 -0.53 12.19
N LEU A 168 -1.02 -0.20 12.45
CA LEU A 168 -0.15 -1.08 13.18
C LEU A 168 -0.52 -0.92 14.64
N HIS A 169 -0.99 -2.01 15.21
CA HIS A 169 -1.25 -2.15 16.62
C HIS A 169 -0.01 -2.71 17.27
N ARG A 170 0.45 -1.98 18.28
CA ARG A 170 1.53 -2.45 19.11
C ARG A 170 1.03 -3.54 20.04
N ILE A 171 1.54 -4.74 19.85
CA ILE A 171 1.36 -5.89 20.71
C ILE A 171 2.56 -5.97 21.63
N ARG A 172 2.31 -6.06 22.93
CA ARG A 172 3.35 -6.30 23.94
C ARG A 172 3.19 -7.70 24.49
N GLY A 173 4.30 -8.32 24.83
CA GLY A 173 4.25 -9.59 25.53
C GLY A 173 5.51 -9.85 26.31
N TRP A 174 5.48 -10.94 27.08
CA TRP A 174 6.63 -11.45 27.80
C TRP A 174 6.74 -12.95 27.61
N ILE A 175 7.99 -13.41 27.56
CA ILE A 175 8.34 -14.83 27.52
C ILE A 175 9.06 -15.18 28.82
N TRP A 176 8.52 -16.19 29.49
CA TRP A 176 9.15 -16.80 30.67
C TRP A 176 9.45 -18.26 30.43
N ASP A 177 10.53 -18.72 31.05
CA ASP A 177 10.83 -20.14 31.15
C ASP A 177 9.87 -20.84 32.14
N ARG A 178 10.04 -22.15 32.28
CA ARG A 178 9.20 -22.95 33.18
C ARG A 178 9.34 -22.54 34.66
N ASP A 179 10.51 -22.03 35.05
CA ASP A 179 10.84 -21.69 36.43
C ASP A 179 10.35 -20.27 36.77
N GLY A 180 9.73 -19.58 35.80
CA GLY A 180 9.19 -18.24 35.95
C GLY A 180 10.23 -17.14 35.73
N ASN A 181 11.43 -17.48 35.25
CA ASN A 181 12.44 -16.50 34.91
C ASN A 181 12.19 -15.94 33.50
N ALA A 182 12.58 -14.69 33.30
CA ALA A 182 12.57 -14.07 31.98
C ALA A 182 13.45 -14.85 30.99
N SER A 183 13.01 -14.96 29.74
CA SER A 183 13.78 -15.58 28.65
C SER A 183 14.28 -14.49 27.69
N PRO A 184 15.46 -13.87 27.95
CA PRO A 184 16.00 -12.79 27.12
C PRO A 184 16.68 -13.30 25.84
N GLY A 185 16.69 -12.47 24.79
CA GLY A 185 17.32 -12.81 23.51
C GLY A 185 16.53 -13.81 22.67
N THR A 186 15.28 -14.06 23.03
CA THR A 186 14.38 -15.00 22.37
C THR A 186 13.69 -14.36 21.18
N VAL A 187 13.73 -15.03 20.03
CA VAL A 187 13.08 -14.54 18.81
C VAL A 187 11.60 -14.88 18.84
N VAL A 188 10.77 -13.87 18.65
CA VAL A 188 9.31 -13.94 18.60
C VAL A 188 8.86 -13.53 17.21
N VAL A 189 8.06 -14.37 16.57
CA VAL A 189 7.60 -14.16 15.19
C VAL A 189 6.08 -14.13 15.16
N ALA A 190 5.49 -13.14 14.52
CA ALA A 190 4.08 -13.17 14.18
C ALA A 190 3.88 -13.66 12.74
N THR A 191 2.96 -14.60 12.56
CA THR A 191 2.55 -15.08 11.23
C THR A 191 1.06 -14.97 11.04
N ARG A 192 0.66 -14.48 9.85
CA ARG A 192 -0.70 -14.55 9.34
C ARG A 192 -0.78 -15.79 8.44
N ASP A 193 -1.72 -16.68 8.73
CA ASP A 193 -1.97 -17.92 7.97
C ASP A 193 -0.82 -18.95 7.94
N GLY A 194 0.17 -18.82 8.82
CA GLY A 194 1.23 -19.82 9.05
C GLY A 194 2.32 -19.89 7.98
N LEU A 195 2.25 -19.07 6.93
CA LEU A 195 3.14 -19.17 5.77
C LEU A 195 4.11 -18.00 5.61
N ARG A 196 3.84 -16.84 6.23
CA ARG A 196 4.67 -15.64 6.09
C ARG A 196 4.87 -14.94 7.42
N TRP A 197 6.09 -14.47 7.67
CA TRP A 197 6.42 -13.63 8.82
C TRP A 197 5.94 -12.20 8.54
N GLU A 198 5.15 -11.67 9.47
CA GLU A 198 4.59 -10.32 9.38
C GLU A 198 5.41 -9.35 10.21
N ASP A 199 5.89 -9.80 11.37
CA ASP A 199 6.84 -9.05 12.20
C ASP A 199 7.70 -10.00 13.05
N VAL A 200 8.86 -9.52 13.49
CA VAL A 200 9.85 -10.26 14.28
C VAL A 200 10.40 -9.36 15.38
N ALA A 201 10.39 -9.86 16.61
CA ALA A 201 10.96 -9.21 17.77
C ALA A 201 11.97 -10.11 18.47
N VAL A 202 12.87 -9.50 19.24
CA VAL A 202 13.78 -10.20 20.15
C VAL A 202 13.49 -9.73 21.56
N THR A 203 13.33 -10.67 22.50
CA THR A 203 13.00 -10.32 23.88
C THR A 203 14.12 -9.56 24.58
N GLY A 204 13.73 -8.56 25.38
CA GLY A 204 14.61 -7.80 26.26
C GLY A 204 15.07 -8.60 27.48
N ARG A 205 15.84 -7.95 28.38
CA ARG A 205 16.39 -8.59 29.60
C ARG A 205 15.32 -9.13 30.54
N ASP A 206 14.14 -8.50 30.55
CA ASP A 206 12.97 -8.89 31.34
C ASP A 206 12.05 -9.87 30.59
N GLY A 207 12.46 -10.36 29.42
CA GLY A 207 11.67 -11.25 28.57
C GLY A 207 10.60 -10.52 27.76
N SER A 208 10.50 -9.19 27.84
CA SER A 208 9.50 -8.41 27.11
C SER A 208 9.80 -8.33 25.61
N TYR A 209 8.76 -8.26 24.78
CA TYR A 209 8.86 -7.99 23.35
C TYR A 209 7.73 -7.06 22.89
N GLU A 210 7.98 -6.34 21.79
CA GLU A 210 6.96 -5.55 21.08
C GLU A 210 6.89 -6.01 19.62
N LEU A 211 5.68 -6.22 19.11
CA LEU A 211 5.40 -6.45 17.68
C LEU A 211 4.44 -5.38 17.19
N ASP A 212 4.62 -4.89 15.98
CA ASP A 212 3.72 -3.94 15.32
C ASP A 212 2.92 -4.71 14.24
N LEU A 213 1.68 -5.09 14.57
CA LEU A 213 0.83 -5.95 13.73
C LEU A 213 -0.39 -5.23 13.19
N ARG A 214 -0.84 -5.64 12.01
CA ARG A 214 -2.07 -5.13 11.37
C ARG A 214 -3.28 -5.72 12.08
N ASP A 215 -4.46 -5.16 11.85
CA ASP A 215 -5.71 -5.85 12.21
C ASP A 215 -5.80 -7.21 11.51
N GLY A 216 -6.13 -8.25 12.28
CA GLY A 216 -6.14 -9.62 11.78
C GLY A 216 -5.96 -10.69 12.84
N ARG A 217 -6.01 -11.95 12.39
CA ARG A 217 -5.69 -13.11 13.22
C ARG A 217 -4.28 -13.57 12.93
N TYR A 218 -3.51 -13.76 13.99
CA TYR A 218 -2.10 -14.14 13.93
C TYR A 218 -1.83 -15.34 14.81
N ARG A 219 -0.79 -16.10 14.48
CA ARG A 219 -0.08 -16.95 15.45
C ARG A 219 1.20 -16.24 15.84
N VAL A 220 1.45 -16.13 17.14
CA VAL A 220 2.75 -15.74 17.66
C VAL A 220 3.54 -17.01 17.91
N LEU A 221 4.69 -17.15 17.28
CA LEU A 221 5.59 -18.28 17.40
C LEU A 221 6.84 -17.85 18.16
N VAL A 222 7.40 -18.77 18.93
CA VAL A 222 8.70 -18.58 19.57
C VAL A 222 9.70 -19.50 18.88
N ASP A 223 10.76 -18.92 18.31
CA ASP A 223 11.84 -19.69 17.71
C ASP A 223 12.87 -20.03 18.80
N LEU A 224 12.85 -21.28 19.25
CA LEU A 224 13.75 -21.75 20.29
C LEU A 224 15.13 -22.12 19.74
N GLY A 225 15.29 -22.27 18.43
CA GLY A 225 16.59 -22.59 17.81
C GLY A 225 17.60 -21.45 17.91
N THR A 226 17.12 -20.22 18.13
CA THR A 226 17.96 -19.04 18.38
C THR A 226 18.10 -18.70 19.85
N THR A 227 17.26 -19.31 20.70
CA THR A 227 17.38 -19.13 22.15
C THR A 227 18.58 -19.89 22.70
N ARG A 228 19.17 -19.39 23.77
CA ARG A 228 20.20 -20.14 24.53
C ARG A 228 19.63 -21.35 25.28
N CYS A 229 18.33 -21.59 25.18
CA CYS A 229 17.65 -22.67 25.87
C CYS A 229 17.90 -23.99 25.15
N ALA A 230 18.34 -25.02 25.88
CA ALA A 230 18.42 -26.37 25.32
C ALA A 230 17.00 -26.96 25.25
N VAL A 231 16.47 -27.12 24.04
CA VAL A 231 15.16 -27.73 23.80
C VAL A 231 15.34 -29.18 23.34
N PRO A 232 14.70 -30.17 23.99
CA PRO A 232 14.81 -31.58 23.60
C PRO A 232 14.07 -31.96 22.30
N SER A 233 13.66 -31.00 21.47
CA SER A 233 12.71 -31.20 20.37
C SER A 233 13.40 -31.18 19.00
N ASP A 234 12.99 -32.11 18.12
CA ASP A 234 13.37 -32.15 16.71
C ASP A 234 12.76 -31.00 15.89
N ASP A 235 11.72 -30.32 16.43
CA ASP A 235 11.18 -29.05 15.91
C ASP A 235 11.53 -27.90 16.89
N PRO A 236 12.42 -26.97 16.50
CA PRO A 236 12.82 -25.85 17.37
C PRO A 236 11.71 -24.80 17.53
N ARG A 237 10.55 -24.95 16.88
CA ARG A 237 9.45 -23.98 16.97
C ARG A 237 8.41 -24.44 17.97
N TYR A 238 8.15 -23.59 18.96
CA TYR A 238 7.00 -23.79 19.83
C TYR A 238 5.76 -23.12 19.22
N ASP A 239 4.73 -23.91 18.90
CA ASP A 239 3.47 -23.43 18.31
C ASP A 239 2.74 -22.59 19.35
N GLY A 240 2.80 -21.28 19.17
CA GLY A 240 2.32 -20.34 20.16
C GLY A 240 0.85 -19.96 19.99
N ARG A 241 0.47 -18.92 20.71
CA ARG A 241 -0.93 -18.58 20.95
C ARG A 241 -1.52 -17.85 19.74
N GLY A 242 -2.74 -18.22 19.35
CA GLY A 242 -3.54 -17.43 18.43
C GLY A 242 -3.94 -16.10 19.08
N ILE A 243 -3.69 -14.99 18.39
CA ILE A 243 -4.09 -13.64 18.80
C ILE A 243 -4.93 -12.99 17.70
N ALA A 244 -5.89 -12.15 18.11
CA ALA A 244 -6.75 -11.39 17.20
C ALA A 244 -6.56 -9.91 17.46
N VAL A 245 -5.86 -9.23 16.57
CA VAL A 245 -5.57 -7.79 16.65
C VAL A 245 -6.74 -7.01 16.06
N ASN A 246 -7.27 -6.07 16.85
CA ASN A 246 -8.53 -5.36 16.56
C ASN A 246 -8.58 -3.93 17.15
N GLY A 247 -7.51 -3.14 17.03
CA GLY A 247 -7.54 -1.77 17.56
C GLY A 247 -7.07 -1.58 19.00
N PHE A 248 -7.16 -2.59 19.86
CA PHE A 248 -6.85 -2.47 21.28
C PHE A 248 -5.44 -2.96 21.62
N PRO A 249 -4.74 -2.32 22.58
CA PRO A 249 -3.49 -2.87 23.11
C PRO A 249 -3.71 -4.29 23.63
N GLN A 250 -2.91 -5.23 23.16
CA GLN A 250 -2.96 -6.60 23.66
C GLN A 250 -1.67 -6.95 24.40
N ILE A 251 -1.85 -7.70 25.49
CA ILE A 251 -0.76 -8.26 26.28
C ILE A 251 -0.78 -9.78 26.10
N VAL A 252 0.33 -10.34 25.62
CA VAL A 252 0.49 -11.77 25.37
C VAL A 252 1.52 -12.34 26.35
N TRP A 253 1.13 -13.37 27.07
CA TRP A 253 2.01 -14.11 27.97
C TRP A 253 2.27 -15.49 27.39
N ILE A 254 3.54 -15.85 27.20
CA ILE A 254 3.95 -17.17 26.69
C ILE A 254 4.87 -17.82 27.73
N ARG A 255 4.50 -19.03 28.17
CA ARG A 255 5.36 -19.89 28.99
C ARG A 255 5.93 -20.98 28.11
N LEU A 256 7.24 -21.15 28.15
CA LEU A 256 7.94 -22.18 27.38
C LEU A 256 7.64 -23.59 27.95
N PRO A 257 7.64 -24.64 27.10
CA PRO A 257 7.41 -26.02 27.51
C PRO A 257 8.59 -26.58 28.33
N ASP A 258 8.43 -27.80 28.85
CA ASP A 258 9.44 -28.47 29.68
C ASP A 258 10.78 -28.69 28.94
N GLY A 259 11.89 -28.27 29.58
CA GLY A 259 13.26 -28.36 29.08
C GLY A 259 14.26 -27.81 30.11
N SER A 260 15.56 -27.82 29.79
CA SER A 260 16.61 -27.23 30.64
C SER A 260 16.37 -25.72 30.82
N SER A 261 16.54 -25.18 32.03
CA SER A 261 16.41 -23.74 32.29
C SER A 261 17.33 -22.93 31.38
N CYS A 262 16.87 -21.76 30.91
CA CYS A 262 17.60 -20.90 29.97
C CYS A 262 18.75 -20.09 30.62
N SER A 263 19.29 -20.58 31.75
CA SER A 263 20.31 -19.92 32.57
C SER A 263 21.71 -20.01 31.95
#